data_AF-A0A2P5FEP8-F1
#
_entry.id   AF-A0A2P5FEP8-F1
#
_cell.length_a   1.000
_cell.length_b   1.000
_cell.length_c   1.000
_cell.angle_alpha   90.00
_cell.angle_beta   90.00
_cell.angle_gamma   90.00
#
_symmetry.space_group_name_H-M   'P 1'
#
loop_
_entity.id
_entity.type
_entity.pdbx_description
1 polymer ?
#
loop_
_entity_poly.entity_id
_entity_poly.type
_entity_poly.pdbx_seq_one_letter_code
_entity_poly.pdbx_strand_id
1 'polypeptide(L)'
;MASSSLTKLLFISSLLVASHLCVFADVEGAAEKTVPIAKGLSWQFYAKSCPDAESIIRKELKKIFKEDIAQAAGLLRVHFHDCFVQMVTGQESRPISG
;
A
#
# COMPACT_ATOMS: atom_id res chain seq x y z
N MET A 1 40.90 -33.39 -6.10
CA MET A 1 39.95 -32.44 -6.75
C MET A 1 38.58 -32.35 -6.06
N ALA A 2 38.29 -33.09 -4.97
CA ALA A 2 37.02 -33.00 -4.24
C ALA A 2 36.93 -31.83 -3.23
N SER A 3 38.07 -31.41 -2.66
CA SER A 3 38.12 -30.37 -1.62
C SER A 3 37.72 -28.97 -2.11
N SER A 4 38.08 -28.61 -3.35
CA SER A 4 37.71 -27.31 -3.95
C SER A 4 36.24 -27.20 -4.37
N SER A 5 35.56 -28.34 -4.57
CA SER A 5 34.13 -28.39 -4.86
C SER A 5 33.32 -28.25 -3.59
N LEU A 6 33.78 -28.90 -2.50
CA LEU A 6 33.14 -28.83 -1.20
C LEU A 6 33.21 -27.43 -0.58
N THR A 7 34.36 -26.74 -0.69
CA THR A 7 34.49 -25.36 -0.19
C THR A 7 33.54 -24.42 -0.90
N LYS A 8 33.43 -24.51 -2.24
CA LYS A 8 32.46 -23.72 -3.01
C LYS A 8 31.02 -23.99 -2.56
N LEU A 9 30.67 -25.25 -2.32
CA LEU A 9 29.33 -25.62 -1.86
C LEU A 9 29.01 -25.04 -0.47
N LEU A 10 29.97 -25.10 0.46
CA LEU A 10 29.84 -24.54 1.80
C LEU A 10 29.71 -23.01 1.78
N PHE A 11 30.49 -22.33 0.92
CA PHE A 11 30.37 -20.88 0.73
C PHE A 11 29.01 -20.50 0.14
N ILE A 12 28.52 -21.22 -0.86
CA ILE A 12 27.20 -20.96 -1.46
C ILE A 12 26.07 -21.19 -0.44
N SER A 13 26.15 -22.26 0.36
CA SER A 13 25.19 -22.54 1.42
C SER A 13 25.18 -21.43 2.48
N SER A 14 26.36 -20.96 2.91
CA SER A 14 26.48 -19.88 3.88
C SER A 14 25.89 -18.57 3.37
N LEU A 15 26.07 -18.24 2.08
CA LEU A 15 25.52 -17.04 1.45
C LEU A 15 23.99 -17.10 1.36
N LEU A 16 23.43 -18.26 1.01
CA LEU A 16 21.98 -18.47 0.96
C LEU A 16 21.33 -18.33 2.34
N VAL A 17 21.94 -18.91 3.38
CA VAL A 17 21.44 -18.81 4.76
C VAL A 17 21.51 -17.35 5.26
N ALA A 18 22.60 -16.64 5.00
CA ALA A 18 22.74 -15.22 5.36
C ALA A 18 21.67 -14.35 4.67
N SER A 19 21.43 -14.59 3.37
CA SER A 19 20.38 -13.88 2.62
C SER A 19 18.99 -14.13 3.19
N HIS A 20 18.67 -15.35 3.63
CA HIS A 20 17.38 -15.66 4.24
C HIS A 20 17.21 -14.98 5.59
N LEU A 21 18.22 -15.00 6.47
CA LEU A 21 18.14 -14.32 7.77
C LEU A 21 17.90 -12.81 7.62
N CYS A 22 18.52 -12.16 6.63
CA CYS A 22 18.27 -10.73 6.36
C CYS A 22 16.80 -10.46 6.01
N VAL A 23 16.17 -11.33 5.20
CA VAL A 23 14.75 -11.19 4.83
C VAL A 23 13.80 -11.38 6.01
N PHE A 24 14.17 -12.22 7.00
CA PHE A 24 13.35 -12.44 8.19
C PHE A 24 13.58 -11.42 9.30
N ALA A 25 14.75 -10.78 9.35
CA ALA A 25 15.06 -9.75 10.36
C ALA A 25 14.20 -8.48 10.21
N ASP A 26 13.64 -8.22 9.02
CA ASP A 26 12.67 -7.13 8.80
C ASP A 26 11.25 -7.46 9.34
N VAL A 27 11.00 -8.69 9.81
CA VAL A 27 9.67 -9.12 10.31
C VAL A 27 9.46 -8.76 11.78
N GLU A 28 10.50 -8.46 12.55
CA GLU A 28 10.38 -8.14 13.98
C GLU A 28 10.48 -6.63 14.21
N GLY A 29 9.39 -5.93 13.89
CA GLY A 29 9.32 -4.49 14.15
C GLY A 29 8.18 -3.71 13.50
N ALA A 30 7.02 -4.31 13.23
CA ALA A 30 5.85 -3.52 12.84
C ALA A 30 5.16 -2.97 14.10
N ALA A 31 5.64 -1.82 14.59
CA ALA A 31 4.74 -0.93 15.31
C ALA A 31 3.60 -0.57 14.33
N GLU A 32 2.42 -1.14 14.56
CA GLU A 32 1.21 -0.91 13.80
C GLU A 32 0.81 0.57 13.91
N LYS A 33 1.31 1.41 13.00
CA LYS A 33 0.75 2.75 12.78
C LYS A 33 -0.61 2.56 12.11
N THR A 34 -1.65 2.26 12.88
CA THR A 34 -3.02 2.33 12.39
C THR A 34 -3.35 3.78 12.07
N VAL A 35 -3.59 4.08 10.79
CA VAL A 35 -4.15 5.36 10.37
C VAL A 35 -5.56 5.48 10.97
N PRO A 36 -5.88 6.58 11.68
CA PRO A 36 -7.20 6.72 12.29
C PRO A 36 -8.28 6.81 11.21
N ILE A 37 -9.26 5.92 11.28
CA ILE A 37 -10.43 5.93 10.38
C ILE A 37 -11.40 7.01 10.88
N ALA A 38 -11.75 7.97 10.01
CA ALA A 38 -12.70 9.02 10.39
C ALA A 38 -14.08 8.44 10.72
N LYS A 39 -14.82 9.10 11.62
CA LYS A 39 -16.19 8.70 12.00
C LYS A 39 -17.08 8.59 10.75
N GLY A 40 -17.75 7.46 10.61
CA GLY A 40 -18.62 7.15 9.46
C GLY A 40 -17.92 6.44 8.30
N LEU A 41 -16.61 6.24 8.36
CA LEU A 41 -15.86 5.44 7.38
C LEU A 41 -15.58 4.03 7.92
N SER A 42 -15.44 3.07 7.00
CA SER A 42 -15.10 1.68 7.31
C SER A 42 -14.43 1.03 6.10
N TRP A 43 -13.45 0.16 6.34
CA TRP A 43 -12.79 -0.64 5.30
C TRP A 43 -13.76 -1.58 4.56
N GLN A 44 -14.87 -1.94 5.20
CA GLN A 44 -15.85 -2.88 4.65
C GLN A 44 -17.18 -2.21 4.29
N PHE A 45 -17.17 -0.89 4.05
CA PHE A 45 -18.39 -0.12 3.79
C PHE A 45 -19.28 -0.73 2.70
N TYR A 46 -18.68 -1.25 1.62
CA TYR A 46 -19.40 -1.85 0.49
C TYR A 46 -19.57 -3.38 0.57
N ALA A 47 -19.08 -4.04 1.63
CA ALA A 47 -19.01 -5.51 1.68
C ALA A 47 -20.36 -6.22 1.51
N LYS A 48 -21.47 -5.58 1.92
CA LYS A 48 -22.83 -6.15 1.78
C LYS A 48 -23.59 -5.63 0.58
N SER A 49 -23.44 -4.35 0.24
CA SER A 49 -24.22 -3.69 -0.80
C SER A 49 -23.64 -3.91 -2.20
N CYS A 50 -22.31 -3.93 -2.33
CA CYS A 50 -21.61 -4.15 -3.58
C CYS A 50 -20.20 -4.71 -3.30
N PRO A 51 -20.06 -6.02 -3.03
CA PRO A 51 -18.79 -6.62 -2.61
C PRO A 51 -17.69 -6.49 -3.68
N ASP A 52 -18.07 -6.40 -4.95
CA ASP A 52 -17.14 -6.31 -6.07
C ASP A 52 -16.72 -4.88 -6.41
N ALA A 53 -17.22 -3.86 -5.69
CA ALA A 53 -16.98 -2.45 -6.02
C ALA A 53 -15.48 -2.13 -6.19
N GLU A 54 -14.65 -2.49 -5.22
CA GLU A 54 -13.21 -2.26 -5.30
C GLU A 54 -12.55 -3.03 -6.45
N SER A 55 -12.98 -4.27 -6.69
CA SER A 55 -12.44 -5.12 -7.76
C SER A 55 -12.74 -4.54 -9.13
N ILE A 56 -13.99 -4.10 -9.35
CA ILE A 56 -14.44 -3.47 -10.58
C ILE A 56 -13.63 -2.20 -10.84
N ILE A 57 -13.52 -1.31 -9.85
CA ILE A 57 -12.74 -0.06 -9.96
C ILE A 57 -11.28 -0.36 -10.32
N ARG A 58 -10.63 -1.28 -9.60
CA ARG A 58 -9.22 -1.64 -9.86
C ARG A 58 -9.03 -2.24 -11.25
N LYS A 59 -9.95 -3.10 -11.70
CA LYS A 59 -9.87 -3.74 -13.02
C LYS A 59 -9.96 -2.70 -14.13
N GLU A 60 -10.85 -1.72 -14.01
CA GLU A 60 -11.02 -0.69 -15.04
C GLU A 60 -9.85 0.29 -15.06
N LEU A 61 -9.42 0.77 -13.88
CA LEU A 61 -8.24 1.64 -13.77
C LEU A 61 -6.97 0.97 -14.33
N LYS A 62 -6.78 -0.33 -14.14
CA LYS A 62 -5.64 -1.06 -14.75
C LYS A 62 -5.65 -0.99 -16.28
N LYS A 63 -6.81 -1.02 -16.93
CA LYS A 63 -6.90 -0.88 -18.40
C LYS A 63 -6.55 0.55 -18.81
N ILE A 64 -7.14 1.54 -18.13
CA ILE A 64 -6.92 2.96 -18.40
C ILE A 64 -5.44 3.31 -18.23
N PHE A 65 -4.80 2.85 -17.16
CA PHE A 65 -3.38 3.13 -16.91
C PHE A 65 -2.44 2.44 -17.90
N LYS A 66 -2.88 1.31 -18.49
CA LYS A 66 -2.12 0.64 -19.55
C LYS A 66 -2.17 1.42 -20.86
N GLU A 67 -3.26 2.13 -21.11
CA GLU A 67 -3.43 3.00 -22.28
C GLU A 67 -2.70 4.34 -22.09
N ASP A 68 -2.91 4.99 -20.95
CA ASP A 68 -2.25 6.25 -20.57
C ASP A 68 -1.96 6.30 -19.07
N ILE A 69 -0.68 6.23 -18.72
CA ILE A 69 -0.22 6.26 -17.33
C ILE A 69 -0.42 7.65 -16.69
N ALA A 70 -0.52 8.73 -17.47
CA ALA A 70 -0.77 10.07 -16.95
C ALA A 70 -2.14 10.17 -16.25
N GLN A 71 -3.09 9.30 -16.59
CA GLN A 71 -4.39 9.20 -15.91
C GLN A 71 -4.26 8.84 -14.43
N ALA A 72 -3.24 8.07 -14.03
CA ALA A 72 -3.02 7.76 -12.61
C ALA A 72 -2.69 9.04 -11.81
N ALA A 73 -1.82 9.89 -12.36
CA ALA A 73 -1.50 11.18 -11.76
C ALA A 73 -2.70 12.14 -11.81
N GLY A 74 -3.47 12.12 -12.91
CA GLY A 74 -4.70 12.91 -13.06
C GLY A 74 -5.77 12.55 -12.02
N LEU A 75 -6.01 11.26 -11.80
CA LEU A 75 -6.95 10.77 -10.79
C LEU A 75 -6.56 11.24 -9.39
N LEU A 76 -5.28 11.14 -9.06
CA LEU A 76 -4.75 11.62 -7.78
C LEU A 76 -4.93 13.14 -7.63
N ARG A 77 -4.64 13.90 -8.69
CA ARG A 77 -4.81 15.36 -8.72
C ARG A 77 -6.25 15.77 -8.46
N VAL A 78 -7.23 15.11 -9.10
CA VAL A 78 -8.65 15.43 -8.89
C VAL A 78 -9.08 15.07 -7.47
N HIS A 79 -8.66 13.91 -6.93
CA HIS A 79 -8.96 13.55 -5.54
C HIS A 79 -8.46 14.61 -4.54
N PHE A 80 -7.22 15.08 -4.71
CA PHE A 80 -6.70 16.17 -3.88
C PHE A 80 -7.44 17.49 -4.12
N HIS A 81 -7.74 17.84 -5.36
CA HIS A 81 -8.45 19.07 -5.69
C HIS A 81 -9.85 19.10 -5.06
N ASP A 82 -10.59 17.99 -5.08
CA ASP A 82 -11.93 17.91 -4.49
C ASP A 82 -11.92 18.02 -2.97
N CYS A 83 -10.92 17.41 -2.31
CA CYS A 83 -10.79 17.50 -0.86
C CYS A 83 -10.27 18.87 -0.39
N PHE A 84 -9.32 19.48 -1.12
CA PHE A 84 -8.72 20.76 -0.74
C PHE A 84 -9.60 21.98 -1.11
N VAL A 85 -10.57 21.86 -2.02
CA VAL A 85 -11.49 22.97 -2.32
C VAL A 85 -12.53 23.19 -1.20
N GLN A 86 -12.83 22.16 -0.40
CA GLN A 86 -13.81 22.25 0.70
C GLN A 86 -13.32 23.05 1.91
N MET A 87 -12.00 23.14 2.14
CA MET A 87 -11.44 23.97 3.22
C MET A 87 -11.51 25.48 2.91
N VAL A 88 -11.67 25.86 1.63
CA VAL A 88 -11.74 27.26 1.21
C VAL A 88 -13.19 27.77 1.12
N THR A 89 -14.17 26.86 1.04
CA THR A 89 -15.60 27.19 0.88
C THR A 89 -16.41 27.16 2.18
N GLY A 90 -15.75 27.14 3.34
CA GLY A 90 -16.40 27.40 4.64
C GLY A 90 -17.22 26.23 5.17
N GLN A 91 -16.56 25.11 5.48
CA GLN A 91 -17.06 24.23 6.55
C GLN A 91 -16.50 24.74 7.86
N GLU A 92 -17.36 25.38 8.66
CA GLU A 92 -17.14 25.72 10.07
C GLU A 92 -16.33 24.60 10.75
N SER A 93 -15.16 24.97 11.25
CA SER A 93 -14.31 24.15 12.08
C SER A 93 -15.14 23.52 13.20
N ARG A 94 -15.32 22.18 13.16
CA ARG A 94 -15.73 21.45 14.36
C ARG A 94 -14.77 21.81 15.50
N PRO A 95 -15.28 22.11 16.71
CA PRO A 95 -14.42 22.51 17.81
C PRO A 95 -13.48 21.35 18.14
N ILE A 96 -12.20 21.67 18.22
CA ILE A 96 -11.16 20.81 18.77
C ILE A 96 -11.55 20.59 20.24
N SER A 97 -12.16 19.44 20.51
CA SER A 97 -12.35 18.94 21.88
C SER A 97 -11.19 17.99 22.13
N GLY A 98 -10.16 18.51 22.79
CA GLY A 98 -8.93 17.81 23.17
C GLY A 98 -8.02 18.77 23.89
#